data_AF-A0A833G004-F1
#
_entry.id   AF-A0A833G004-F1
#
_cell.length_a   1.000
_cell.length_b   1.000
_cell.length_c   1.000
_cell.angle_alpha   90.00
_cell.angle_beta   90.00
_cell.angle_gamma   90.00
#
_symmetry.space_group_name_H-M   'P 1'
#
loop_
_entity.id
_entity.type
_entity.pdbx_description
1 polymer ?
#
loop_
_entity_poly.entity_id
_entity_poly.type
_entity_poly.pdbx_seq_one_letter_code
_entity_poly.pdbx_strand_id
1 'polypeptide(L)'
;RGYDSAGVATLEDGHLMRRRAAGKLRNLEERLERSPLHGHSGIGHTRWATHGAPTETNAHPHATQRLALVHNGIIENYRELKGELEAAGFVFDTQTDTEVVAHLITRNLDMGMGPEEAVQTALARLEGAFALAIIFDGEDDLMIGARRGSPLAIGYGDGEMFFGSDAIALAPFTDRVAYLEDGDWAVLRRAGAVIHDEAGNVVERPITRTLATSLLVDKGNHRHFMAKEIHEQPEVVGHTLAHYLDFAAGRCALPDGIDIDFAGLDRLSITACGTAYYAGLVSKYWFERFARLPVDIDIASEFRYREQPLTPKGLSIVVSQSGETADTLASLRYARGEGQKVAAIVNV
;
A
#
# COMPACT_ATOMS: atom_id res chain seq x y z
N ARG A 1 7.91 1.33 -3.25
CA ARG A 1 7.67 2.25 -4.38
C ARG A 1 8.58 3.50 -4.38
N GLY A 2 9.36 3.77 -3.32
CA GLY A 2 10.24 4.95 -3.26
C GLY A 2 11.61 4.75 -3.91
N TYR A 3 12.38 5.83 -4.08
CA TYR A 3 13.70 5.82 -4.72
C TYR A 3 14.79 6.54 -3.91
N ASP A 4 14.47 7.00 -2.70
CA ASP A 4 15.37 7.80 -1.88
C ASP A 4 16.39 6.94 -1.13
N SER A 5 16.01 5.71 -0.80
CA SER A 5 16.88 4.69 -0.20
C SER A 5 16.23 3.30 -0.28
N ALA A 6 17.02 2.26 -0.09
CA ALA A 6 16.55 0.88 -0.06
C ALA A 6 17.36 0.02 0.91
N GLY A 7 16.79 -1.09 1.35
CA GLY A 7 17.51 -2.06 2.17
C GLY A 7 16.82 -3.40 2.27
N VAL A 8 17.57 -4.39 2.74
CA VAL A 8 17.13 -5.77 2.99
C VAL A 8 17.70 -6.23 4.34
N ALA A 9 16.93 -7.05 5.05
CA ALA A 9 17.39 -7.82 6.19
C ALA A 9 16.98 -9.29 6.01
N THR A 10 17.84 -10.20 6.46
CA THR A 10 17.63 -11.65 6.43
C THR A 10 18.02 -12.27 7.77
N LEU A 11 17.62 -13.52 7.99
CA LEU A 11 18.10 -14.37 9.07
C LEU A 11 19.17 -15.33 8.54
N GLU A 12 20.41 -15.14 8.96
CA GLU A 12 21.56 -16.00 8.66
C GLU A 12 21.88 -16.84 9.90
N ASP A 13 21.65 -18.16 9.83
CA ASP A 13 21.85 -19.08 10.95
C ASP A 13 21.14 -18.60 12.24
N GLY A 14 19.90 -18.11 12.09
CA GLY A 14 19.11 -17.54 13.18
C GLY A 14 19.49 -16.12 13.58
N HIS A 15 20.47 -15.47 12.94
CA HIS A 15 20.91 -14.12 13.29
C HIS A 15 20.52 -13.06 12.27
N LEU A 16 20.04 -11.91 12.76
CA LEU A 16 19.64 -10.79 11.92
C LEU A 16 20.83 -10.13 11.23
N MET A 17 20.81 -10.16 9.90
CA MET A 17 21.79 -9.50 9.04
C MET A 17 21.10 -8.48 8.15
N ARG A 18 21.69 -7.29 8.00
CA ARG A 18 21.05 -6.15 7.30
C ARG A 18 22.01 -5.41 6.38
N ARG A 19 21.53 -5.00 5.20
CA ARG A 19 22.21 -4.11 4.25
C ARG A 19 21.26 -3.01 3.80
N ARG A 20 21.75 -1.78 3.77
CA ARG A 20 20.97 -0.59 3.40
C ARG A 20 21.80 0.32 2.50
N ALA A 21 21.16 1.13 1.68
CA ALA A 21 21.84 2.13 0.87
C ALA A 21 20.95 3.35 0.67
N ALA A 22 21.55 4.53 0.71
CA ALA A 22 20.89 5.75 0.24
C ALA A 22 20.87 5.80 -1.29
N GLY A 23 19.86 6.45 -1.85
CA GLY A 23 19.66 6.60 -3.28
C GLY A 23 18.95 5.41 -3.93
N LYS A 24 19.22 5.23 -5.23
CA LYS A 24 18.53 4.26 -6.09
C LYS A 24 18.89 2.82 -5.73
N LEU A 25 18.02 1.89 -6.12
CA LEU A 25 18.16 0.45 -5.85
C LEU A 25 19.50 -0.14 -6.26
N ARG A 26 20.10 0.35 -7.37
CA ARG A 26 21.45 -0.04 -7.82
C ARG A 26 22.52 0.10 -6.72
N ASN A 27 22.42 1.09 -5.85
CA ASN A 27 23.38 1.26 -4.76
C ASN A 27 23.28 0.10 -3.74
N LEU A 28 22.08 -0.43 -3.53
CA LEU A 28 21.86 -1.61 -2.70
C LEU A 28 22.35 -2.88 -3.40
N GLU A 29 22.13 -3.01 -4.71
CA GLU A 29 22.67 -4.12 -5.52
C GLU A 29 24.20 -4.18 -5.40
N GLU A 30 24.89 -3.06 -5.65
CA GLU A 30 26.35 -2.97 -5.53
C GLU A 30 26.84 -3.30 -4.10
N ARG A 31 26.05 -3.01 -3.06
CA ARG A 31 26.37 -3.38 -1.67
C ARG A 31 26.21 -4.88 -1.43
N LEU A 32 25.16 -5.49 -1.95
CA LEU A 32 24.89 -6.91 -1.82
C LEU A 32 25.89 -7.76 -2.61
N GLU A 33 26.37 -7.28 -3.76
CA GLU A 33 27.46 -7.94 -4.50
C GLU A 33 28.76 -8.01 -3.68
N ARG A 34 29.06 -6.97 -2.90
CA ARG A 34 30.29 -6.91 -2.07
C ARG A 34 30.14 -7.62 -0.73
N SER A 35 28.94 -7.62 -0.17
CA SER A 35 28.63 -8.19 1.13
C SER A 35 27.25 -8.84 1.06
N PRO A 36 27.17 -10.06 0.51
CA PRO A 36 25.92 -10.76 0.30
C PRO A 36 25.21 -11.00 1.63
N LEU A 37 23.89 -11.15 1.52
CA LEU A 37 23.05 -11.65 2.60
C LEU A 37 22.60 -13.06 2.24
N HIS A 38 22.72 -13.97 3.20
CA HIS A 38 22.22 -15.33 3.14
C HIS A 38 20.92 -15.44 3.96
N GLY A 39 20.34 -16.64 4.01
CA GLY A 39 19.11 -16.89 4.78
C GLY A 39 17.90 -17.18 3.93
N HIS A 40 16.93 -17.87 4.52
CA HIS A 40 15.68 -18.29 3.88
C HIS A 40 14.48 -17.42 4.24
N SER A 41 14.67 -16.47 5.14
CA SER A 41 13.64 -15.53 5.60
C SER A 41 14.22 -14.13 5.54
N GLY A 42 13.47 -13.19 4.96
CA GLY A 42 13.95 -11.82 4.79
C GLY A 42 12.86 -10.83 4.43
N ILE A 43 13.17 -9.55 4.66
CA ILE A 43 12.31 -8.42 4.35
C ILE A 43 13.11 -7.36 3.59
N GLY A 44 12.46 -6.69 2.64
CA GLY A 44 13.06 -5.65 1.81
C GLY A 44 12.18 -4.42 1.72
N HIS A 45 12.79 -3.25 1.52
CA HIS A 45 12.05 -1.99 1.41
C HIS A 45 12.69 -1.00 0.45
N THR A 46 11.82 -0.23 -0.21
CA THR A 46 12.19 0.94 -1.01
C THR A 46 11.46 2.17 -0.49
N ARG A 47 12.22 3.13 0.04
CA ARG A 47 11.71 4.22 0.86
C ARG A 47 11.51 5.50 0.07
N TRP A 48 10.38 6.15 0.32
CA TRP A 48 10.11 7.55 0.01
C TRP A 48 10.10 8.30 1.35
N ALA A 49 11.01 9.24 1.56
CA ALA A 49 11.20 9.84 2.88
C ALA A 49 10.05 10.80 3.24
N THR A 50 9.33 10.51 4.35
CA THR A 50 8.35 11.42 4.97
C THR A 50 8.92 12.07 6.24
N HIS A 51 9.49 11.26 7.13
CA HIS A 51 10.18 11.69 8.35
C HIS A 51 11.69 11.40 8.27
N GLY A 52 12.53 12.40 8.50
CA GLY A 52 13.99 12.25 8.48
C GLY A 52 14.60 12.21 7.07
N ALA A 53 15.83 12.72 6.95
CA ALA A 53 16.52 12.84 5.66
C ALA A 53 16.76 11.47 4.97
N PRO A 54 16.88 11.44 3.63
CA PRO A 54 17.14 10.21 2.87
C PRO A 54 18.60 9.74 3.02
N THR A 55 18.91 9.17 4.18
CA THR A 55 20.23 8.67 4.55
C THR A 55 20.20 7.15 4.72
N GLU A 56 21.36 6.50 4.73
CA GLU A 56 21.46 5.07 5.07
C GLU A 56 20.90 4.79 6.47
N THR A 57 21.15 5.68 7.43
CA THR A 57 20.65 5.54 8.81
C THR A 57 19.13 5.48 8.87
N ASN A 58 18.44 6.31 8.09
CA ASN A 58 16.98 6.35 8.03
C ASN A 58 16.37 5.36 7.01
N ALA A 59 17.19 4.61 6.28
CA ALA A 59 16.70 3.59 5.36
C ALA A 59 16.14 2.39 6.14
N HIS A 60 15.08 1.79 5.63
CA HIS A 60 14.54 0.54 6.16
C HIS A 60 15.36 -0.65 5.64
N PRO A 61 15.33 -1.83 6.29
CA PRO A 61 14.63 -2.16 7.54
C PRO A 61 15.21 -1.44 8.76
N HIS A 62 14.37 -1.07 9.73
CA HIS A 62 14.82 -0.72 11.09
C HIS A 62 14.99 -2.01 11.90
N ALA A 63 15.94 -2.05 12.84
CA ALA A 63 16.25 -3.27 13.56
C ALA A 63 16.72 -2.96 14.98
N THR A 64 16.41 -3.88 15.90
CA THR A 64 17.03 -4.00 17.22
C THR A 64 17.82 -5.30 17.27
N GLN A 65 18.31 -5.71 18.45
CA GLN A 65 18.90 -7.03 18.64
C GLN A 65 17.87 -8.18 18.55
N ARG A 66 16.56 -7.88 18.64
CA ARG A 66 15.50 -8.90 18.71
C ARG A 66 14.73 -9.07 17.42
N LEU A 67 14.66 -8.04 16.57
CA LEU A 67 13.84 -8.04 15.35
C LEU A 67 14.34 -7.05 14.31
N ALA A 68 13.93 -7.26 13.07
CA ALA A 68 13.99 -6.26 12.00
C ALA A 68 12.59 -6.06 11.40
N LEU A 69 12.27 -4.82 11.02
CA LEU A 69 10.99 -4.49 10.39
C LEU A 69 11.11 -3.49 9.26
N VAL A 70 10.17 -3.58 8.32
CA VAL A 70 9.92 -2.61 7.27
C VAL A 70 8.51 -2.04 7.43
N HIS A 71 8.35 -0.77 7.05
CA HIS A 71 7.12 -0.02 7.25
C HIS A 71 6.79 0.84 6.02
N ASN A 72 5.53 0.78 5.58
CA ASN A 72 4.93 1.70 4.63
C ASN A 72 3.81 2.48 5.31
N GLY A 73 3.98 3.78 5.50
CA GLY A 73 2.98 4.60 6.15
C GLY A 73 3.58 5.65 7.08
N ILE A 74 2.76 6.11 8.02
CA ILE A 74 3.09 7.08 9.06
C ILE A 74 2.49 6.60 10.38
N ILE A 75 3.32 6.48 11.41
CA ILE A 75 2.86 6.33 12.80
C ILE A 75 2.64 7.73 13.39
N GLU A 76 1.39 8.10 13.62
CA GLU A 76 1.01 9.48 13.97
C GLU A 76 1.37 9.82 15.42
N ASN A 77 1.22 8.87 16.34
CA ASN A 77 1.53 9.03 17.76
C ASN A 77 3.00 8.67 18.11
N TYR A 78 3.91 8.64 17.12
CA TYR A 78 5.30 8.23 17.32
C TYR A 78 6.04 9.05 18.38
N ARG A 79 5.70 10.34 18.57
CA ARG A 79 6.37 11.21 19.55
C ARG A 79 6.07 10.82 20.99
N GLU A 80 4.82 10.48 21.26
CA GLU A 80 4.38 10.03 22.59
C GLU A 80 5.07 8.70 22.93
N LEU A 81 4.96 7.73 22.02
CA LEU A 81 5.58 6.42 22.16
C LEU A 81 7.11 6.51 22.30
N LYS A 82 7.76 7.39 21.53
CA LYS A 82 9.20 7.66 21.64
C LYS A 82 9.57 8.19 23.03
N GLY A 83 8.83 9.18 23.55
CA GLY A 83 9.07 9.73 24.88
C GLY A 83 8.96 8.69 25.99
N GLU A 84 7.98 7.78 25.91
CA GLU A 84 7.89 6.65 26.86
C GLU A 84 9.06 5.68 26.78
N LEU A 85 9.51 5.35 25.57
CA LEU A 85 10.60 4.42 25.34
C LEU A 85 11.94 5.02 25.79
N GLU A 86 12.18 6.31 25.50
CA GLU A 86 13.34 7.03 26.01
C GLU A 86 13.36 7.08 27.54
N ALA A 87 12.19 7.31 28.18
CA ALA A 87 12.05 7.26 29.64
C ALA A 87 12.30 5.84 30.21
N ALA A 88 12.06 4.79 29.43
CA ALA A 88 12.38 3.41 29.75
C ALA A 88 13.83 3.02 29.42
N GLY A 89 14.66 3.94 28.91
CA GLY A 89 16.09 3.74 28.65
C GLY A 89 16.44 3.30 27.23
N PHE A 90 15.48 3.29 26.30
CA PHE A 90 15.76 2.99 24.89
C PHE A 90 16.48 4.17 24.21
N VAL A 91 17.48 3.86 23.39
CA VAL A 91 18.24 4.83 22.60
C VAL A 91 17.83 4.71 21.14
N PHE A 92 17.50 5.84 20.52
CA PHE A 92 17.08 5.93 19.12
C PHE A 92 18.23 6.43 18.25
N ASP A 93 18.51 5.71 17.17
CA ASP A 93 19.58 6.04 16.22
C ASP A 93 19.07 6.83 15.00
N THR A 94 17.75 6.91 14.82
CA THR A 94 17.11 7.47 13.63
C THR A 94 16.13 8.59 13.94
N GLN A 95 15.71 9.27 12.87
CA GLN A 95 14.69 10.33 12.92
C GLN A 95 13.31 9.82 12.48
N THR A 96 13.18 8.51 12.32
CA THR A 96 11.99 7.88 11.75
C THR A 96 10.98 7.54 12.84
N ASP A 97 9.71 7.66 12.49
CA ASP A 97 8.58 7.09 13.21
C ASP A 97 8.67 5.56 13.29
N THR A 98 9.28 4.93 12.29
CA THR A 98 9.39 3.48 12.15
C THR A 98 10.23 2.81 13.24
N GLU A 99 11.31 3.45 13.69
CA GLU A 99 12.17 2.90 14.74
C GLU A 99 11.43 2.76 16.09
N VAL A 100 10.42 3.60 16.34
CA VAL A 100 9.56 3.52 17.52
C VAL A 100 8.83 2.19 17.59
N VAL A 101 8.35 1.68 16.46
CA VAL A 101 7.68 0.37 16.38
C VAL A 101 8.66 -0.75 16.74
N ALA A 102 9.90 -0.67 16.27
CA ALA A 102 10.90 -1.69 16.54
C ALA A 102 11.26 -1.77 18.04
N HIS A 103 11.43 -0.62 18.68
CA HIS A 103 11.66 -0.56 20.13
C HIS A 103 10.43 -0.93 20.95
N LEU A 104 9.22 -0.57 20.51
CA LEU A 104 7.99 -0.94 21.20
C LEU A 104 7.80 -2.46 21.25
N ILE A 105 8.00 -3.15 20.13
CA ILE A 105 7.92 -4.62 20.09
C ILE A 105 9.08 -5.23 20.89
N THR A 106 10.29 -4.67 20.80
CA THR A 106 11.45 -5.13 21.59
C THR A 106 11.18 -5.05 23.09
N ARG A 107 10.59 -3.95 23.57
CA ARG A 107 10.18 -3.80 24.96
C ARG A 107 9.21 -4.91 25.39
N ASN A 108 8.23 -5.24 24.56
CA ASN A 108 7.27 -6.31 24.83
C ASN A 108 7.96 -7.68 24.92
N LEU A 109 8.88 -7.98 24.00
CA LEU A 109 9.69 -9.20 24.03
C LEU A 109 10.59 -9.28 25.28
N ASP A 110 11.17 -8.16 25.71
CA ASP A 110 12.02 -8.10 26.91
C ASP A 110 11.21 -8.25 28.20
N MET A 111 9.90 -7.99 28.17
CA MET A 111 8.95 -8.31 29.25
C MET A 111 8.51 -9.79 29.26
N GLY A 112 9.01 -10.61 28.34
CA GLY A 112 8.77 -12.06 28.30
C GLY A 112 7.60 -12.50 27.42
N MET A 113 7.00 -11.59 26.64
CA MET A 113 5.96 -11.93 25.66
C MET A 113 6.56 -12.73 24.49
N GLY A 114 5.78 -13.64 23.91
CA GLY A 114 6.12 -14.28 22.64
C GLY A 114 6.04 -13.29 21.46
N PRO A 115 6.65 -13.58 20.29
CA PRO A 115 6.64 -12.68 19.14
C PRO A 115 5.24 -12.22 18.69
N GLU A 116 4.29 -13.14 18.62
CA GLU A 116 2.91 -12.84 18.19
C GLU A 116 2.21 -11.90 19.18
N GLU A 117 2.28 -12.21 20.49
CA GLU A 117 1.72 -11.38 21.56
C GLU A 117 2.39 -9.99 21.63
N ALA A 118 3.72 -9.95 21.47
CA ALA A 118 4.49 -8.72 21.48
C ALA A 118 4.10 -7.77 20.34
N VAL A 119 3.87 -8.33 19.14
CA VAL A 119 3.37 -7.55 18.00
C VAL A 119 1.93 -7.12 18.24
N GLN A 120 1.03 -8.02 18.63
CA GLN A 120 -0.38 -7.68 18.88
C GLN A 120 -0.51 -6.54 19.91
N THR A 121 0.25 -6.62 21.01
CA THR A 121 0.29 -5.59 22.06
C THR A 121 0.83 -4.26 21.54
N ALA A 122 1.83 -4.29 20.65
CA ALA A 122 2.34 -3.08 20.02
C ALA A 122 1.30 -2.45 19.07
N LEU A 123 0.64 -3.26 18.23
CA LEU A 123 -0.36 -2.80 17.24
C LEU A 123 -1.53 -2.07 17.90
N ALA A 124 -1.98 -2.53 19.07
CA ALA A 124 -3.05 -1.89 19.83
C ALA A 124 -2.73 -0.45 20.27
N ARG A 125 -1.44 -0.07 20.26
CA ARG A 125 -0.96 1.26 20.66
C ARG A 125 -0.60 2.17 19.50
N LEU A 126 -0.52 1.65 18.27
CA LEU A 126 -0.11 2.44 17.11
C LEU A 126 -1.30 3.24 16.56
N GLU A 127 -1.08 4.51 16.26
CA GLU A 127 -2.05 5.35 15.55
C GLU A 127 -1.52 5.74 14.17
N GLY A 128 -2.43 5.96 13.23
CA GLY A 128 -2.10 6.32 11.84
C GLY A 128 -2.34 5.19 10.83
N ALA A 129 -1.66 5.30 9.69
CA ALA A 129 -1.77 4.37 8.58
C ALA A 129 -0.41 3.72 8.33
N PHE A 130 -0.33 2.39 8.43
CA PHE A 130 0.87 1.59 8.27
C PHE A 130 0.60 0.23 7.60
N ALA A 131 1.62 -0.28 6.92
CA ALA A 131 1.78 -1.68 6.59
C ALA A 131 3.17 -2.11 7.08
N LEU A 132 3.22 -3.18 7.87
CA LEU A 132 4.43 -3.68 8.52
C LEU A 132 4.76 -5.08 8.02
N ALA A 133 6.05 -5.40 7.92
CA ALA A 133 6.54 -6.78 7.87
C ALA A 133 7.76 -6.91 8.78
N ILE A 134 7.75 -7.93 9.63
CA ILE A 134 8.64 -8.09 10.78
C ILE A 134 9.22 -9.51 10.78
N ILE A 135 10.52 -9.61 11.00
CA ILE A 135 11.25 -10.86 11.26
C ILE A 135 11.98 -10.77 12.60
N PHE A 136 12.23 -11.91 13.24
CA PHE A 136 12.75 -11.98 14.61
C PHE A 136 14.05 -12.77 14.66
N ASP A 137 15.01 -12.28 15.45
CA ASP A 137 16.26 -13.02 15.73
C ASP A 137 15.92 -14.37 16.38
N GLY A 138 16.50 -15.44 15.87
CA GLY A 138 16.28 -16.83 16.31
C GLY A 138 15.07 -17.53 15.71
N GLU A 139 14.26 -16.87 14.88
CA GLU A 139 12.99 -17.42 14.35
C GLU A 139 13.01 -17.56 12.81
N ASP A 140 13.66 -18.62 12.31
CA ASP A 140 13.89 -18.83 10.86
C ASP A 140 12.62 -19.10 10.02
N ASP A 141 11.49 -19.39 10.67
CA ASP A 141 10.21 -19.72 10.01
C ASP A 141 9.05 -18.90 10.57
N LEU A 142 9.32 -17.64 10.93
CA LEU A 142 8.31 -16.71 11.43
C LEU A 142 8.47 -15.34 10.76
N MET A 143 7.39 -14.85 10.17
CA MET A 143 7.26 -13.48 9.72
C MET A 143 5.89 -12.95 10.12
N ILE A 144 5.82 -11.74 10.67
CA ILE A 144 4.55 -11.11 11.06
C ILE A 144 4.34 -9.86 10.25
N GLY A 145 3.15 -9.73 9.65
CA GLY A 145 2.75 -8.54 8.91
C GLY A 145 1.47 -7.95 9.48
N ALA A 146 1.30 -6.65 9.35
CA ALA A 146 0.12 -5.95 9.86
C ALA A 146 -0.28 -4.80 8.94
N ARG A 147 -1.59 -4.55 8.83
CA ARG A 147 -2.18 -3.55 7.94
C ARG A 147 -3.14 -2.64 8.69
N ARG A 148 -2.98 -1.33 8.50
CA ARG A 148 -3.97 -0.30 8.79
C ARG A 148 -3.77 0.86 7.81
N GLY A 149 -4.72 1.16 6.95
CA GLY A 149 -4.63 2.20 5.92
C GLY A 149 -3.77 1.83 4.70
N SER A 150 -2.51 1.44 4.88
CA SER A 150 -1.60 1.08 3.78
C SER A 150 -1.82 -0.36 3.27
N PRO A 151 -1.71 -0.63 1.96
CA PRO A 151 -1.97 -1.96 1.42
C PRO A 151 -0.89 -2.97 1.83
N LEU A 152 -1.33 -4.20 2.09
CA LEU A 152 -0.50 -5.37 2.34
C LEU A 152 -1.23 -6.62 1.84
N ALA A 153 -0.52 -7.49 1.13
CA ALA A 153 -1.03 -8.71 0.56
C ALA A 153 -0.13 -9.89 0.91
N ILE A 154 -0.73 -11.08 1.00
CA ILE A 154 -0.06 -12.36 1.23
C ILE A 154 -0.01 -13.11 -0.10
N GLY A 155 1.19 -13.50 -0.50
CA GLY A 155 1.43 -14.41 -1.63
C GLY A 155 1.61 -15.84 -1.13
N TYR A 156 0.93 -16.79 -1.78
CA TYR A 156 0.99 -18.22 -1.47
C TYR A 156 1.79 -18.96 -2.54
N GLY A 157 3.03 -19.34 -2.23
CA GLY A 157 3.87 -20.18 -3.09
C GLY A 157 3.75 -21.67 -2.76
N ASP A 158 4.67 -22.46 -3.33
CA ASP A 158 4.77 -23.90 -3.07
C ASP A 158 5.83 -24.17 -2.00
N GLY A 159 5.40 -24.21 -0.73
CA GLY A 159 6.30 -24.38 0.43
C GLY A 159 6.99 -23.09 0.88
N GLU A 160 6.52 -21.95 0.38
CA GLU A 160 7.02 -20.62 0.67
C GLU A 160 5.86 -19.61 0.73
N MET A 161 6.04 -18.54 1.50
CA MET A 161 5.03 -17.53 1.75
C MET A 161 5.64 -16.14 1.64
N PHE A 162 4.87 -15.17 1.16
CA PHE A 162 5.37 -13.84 0.87
C PHE A 162 4.45 -12.75 1.41
N PHE A 163 5.03 -11.64 1.85
CA PHE A 163 4.33 -10.36 1.96
C PHE A 163 4.71 -9.47 0.78
N GLY A 164 3.74 -8.73 0.25
CA GLY A 164 3.94 -7.71 -0.77
C GLY A 164 3.04 -6.50 -0.54
N SER A 165 3.49 -5.31 -0.92
CA SER A 165 2.64 -4.11 -0.86
C SER A 165 1.48 -4.15 -1.85
N ASP A 166 1.61 -4.92 -2.93
CA ASP A 166 0.56 -5.16 -3.92
C ASP A 166 0.79 -6.53 -4.60
N ALA A 167 -0.11 -6.93 -5.51
CA ALA A 167 0.05 -8.15 -6.30
C ALA A 167 1.19 -8.10 -7.32
N ILE A 168 1.60 -6.92 -7.80
CA ILE A 168 2.69 -6.78 -8.78
C ILE A 168 4.04 -7.16 -8.14
N ALA A 169 4.24 -6.78 -6.88
CA ALA A 169 5.42 -7.17 -6.10
C ALA A 169 5.51 -8.69 -5.87
N LEU A 170 4.35 -9.37 -5.84
CA LEU A 170 4.24 -10.81 -5.62
C LEU A 170 4.25 -11.62 -6.92
N ALA A 171 3.87 -11.01 -8.04
CA ALA A 171 3.72 -11.67 -9.35
C ALA A 171 4.93 -12.50 -9.81
N PRO A 172 6.20 -12.13 -9.54
CA PRO A 172 7.34 -12.98 -9.89
C PRO A 172 7.40 -14.31 -9.11
N PHE A 173 6.72 -14.40 -7.97
CA PHE A 173 6.80 -15.53 -7.05
C PHE A 173 5.53 -16.38 -7.04
N THR A 174 4.35 -15.76 -7.22
CA THR A 174 3.07 -16.46 -7.19
C THR A 174 1.95 -15.64 -7.83
N ASP A 175 0.96 -16.33 -8.39
CA ASP A 175 -0.31 -15.75 -8.87
C ASP A 175 -1.43 -15.85 -7.81
N ARG A 176 -1.20 -16.52 -6.68
CA ARG A 176 -2.17 -16.72 -5.60
C ARG A 176 -1.96 -15.69 -4.51
N VAL A 177 -2.90 -14.75 -4.39
CA VAL A 177 -2.81 -13.61 -3.47
C VAL A 177 -4.07 -13.48 -2.62
N ALA A 178 -3.90 -13.26 -1.32
CA ALA A 178 -4.96 -12.77 -0.44
C ALA A 178 -4.62 -11.35 0.03
N TYR A 179 -5.59 -10.44 -0.07
CA TYR A 179 -5.44 -9.09 0.46
C TYR A 179 -5.89 -9.05 1.92
N LEU A 180 -5.06 -8.48 2.79
CA LEU A 180 -5.45 -8.20 4.16
C LEU A 180 -6.49 -7.08 4.18
N GLU A 181 -7.43 -7.12 5.12
CA GLU A 181 -8.36 -6.02 5.37
C GLU A 181 -7.73 -4.97 6.30
N ASP A 182 -8.40 -3.83 6.47
CA ASP A 182 -7.95 -2.79 7.38
C ASP A 182 -8.04 -3.29 8.84
N GLY A 183 -6.94 -3.23 9.58
CA GLY A 183 -6.86 -3.73 10.95
C GLY A 183 -6.35 -5.17 11.06
N ASP A 184 -6.24 -5.89 9.94
CA ASP A 184 -5.72 -7.25 9.94
C ASP A 184 -4.23 -7.30 10.27
N TRP A 185 -3.82 -8.39 10.93
CA TRP A 185 -2.43 -8.81 11.01
C TRP A 185 -2.32 -10.32 10.77
N ALA A 186 -1.17 -10.76 10.29
CA ALA A 186 -0.97 -12.13 9.85
C ALA A 186 0.37 -12.69 10.31
N VAL A 187 0.34 -13.93 10.74
CA VAL A 187 1.51 -14.74 11.09
C VAL A 187 1.79 -15.69 9.95
N LEU A 188 2.95 -15.54 9.33
CA LEU A 188 3.42 -16.37 8.21
C LEU A 188 4.49 -17.34 8.69
N ARG A 189 4.33 -18.59 8.25
CA ARG A 189 5.33 -19.65 8.26
C ARG A 189 5.38 -20.25 6.86
N ARG A 190 6.42 -21.00 6.49
CA ARG A 190 6.49 -21.67 5.18
C ARG A 190 5.28 -22.53 4.86
N ALA A 191 4.67 -23.12 5.89
CA ALA A 191 3.50 -23.98 5.74
C ALA A 191 2.19 -23.21 5.48
N GLY A 192 2.12 -21.91 5.75
CA GLY A 192 0.91 -21.13 5.55
C GLY A 192 0.84 -19.83 6.36
N ALA A 193 -0.34 -19.22 6.35
CA ALA A 193 -0.62 -17.99 7.07
C ALA A 193 -1.85 -18.15 7.98
N VAL A 194 -1.77 -17.56 9.17
CA VAL A 194 -2.92 -17.33 10.05
C VAL A 194 -3.18 -15.83 10.08
N ILE A 195 -4.41 -15.42 9.75
CA ILE A 195 -4.81 -14.01 9.70
C ILE A 195 -5.73 -13.75 10.88
N HIS A 196 -5.50 -12.63 11.55
CA HIS A 196 -6.28 -12.14 12.67
C HIS A 196 -6.88 -10.78 12.33
N ASP A 197 -8.13 -10.56 12.73
CA ASP A 197 -8.75 -9.24 12.69
C ASP A 197 -8.20 -8.31 13.78
N GLU A 198 -8.67 -7.06 13.80
CA GLU A 198 -8.27 -6.05 14.79
C GLU A 198 -8.60 -6.46 16.25
N ALA A 199 -9.63 -7.28 16.44
CA ALA A 199 -10.00 -7.81 17.75
C ALA A 199 -9.18 -9.05 18.16
N GLY A 200 -8.30 -9.54 17.27
CA GLY A 200 -7.45 -10.71 17.47
C GLY A 200 -8.10 -12.04 17.10
N ASN A 201 -9.32 -12.05 16.56
CA ASN A 201 -9.98 -13.28 16.13
C ASN A 201 -9.35 -13.79 14.84
N VAL A 202 -9.19 -15.11 14.73
CA VAL A 202 -8.75 -15.74 13.49
C VAL A 202 -9.83 -15.59 12.42
N VAL A 203 -9.43 -15.13 11.25
CA VAL A 203 -10.32 -14.85 10.12
C VAL A 203 -9.77 -15.43 8.83
N GLU A 204 -10.66 -15.76 7.90
CA GLU A 204 -10.29 -16.19 6.55
C GLU A 204 -10.38 -15.01 5.58
N ARG A 205 -9.43 -14.96 4.63
CA ARG A 205 -9.44 -14.02 3.51
C ARG A 205 -9.43 -14.79 2.19
N PRO A 206 -10.24 -14.38 1.20
CA PRO A 206 -10.33 -15.09 -0.06
C PRO A 206 -8.99 -15.04 -0.80
N ILE A 207 -8.49 -16.23 -1.17
CA ILE A 207 -7.33 -16.35 -2.05
C ILE A 207 -7.82 -16.18 -3.48
N THR A 208 -7.31 -15.15 -4.14
CA THR A 208 -7.62 -14.84 -5.54
C THR A 208 -6.43 -15.18 -6.42
N ARG A 209 -6.72 -15.63 -7.65
CA ARG A 209 -5.69 -15.70 -8.69
C ARG A 209 -5.61 -14.37 -9.38
N THR A 210 -4.47 -13.71 -9.29
CA THR A 210 -4.25 -12.42 -9.94
C THR A 210 -3.72 -12.65 -11.35
N LEU A 211 -4.30 -11.95 -12.32
CA LEU A 211 -3.75 -11.84 -13.68
C LEU A 211 -2.62 -10.82 -13.73
N ALA A 212 -2.03 -10.46 -12.58
CA ALA A 212 -0.88 -9.56 -12.51
C ALA A 212 0.27 -10.24 -13.26
N THR A 213 0.34 -9.97 -14.56
CA THR A 213 1.29 -10.63 -15.43
C THR A 213 2.69 -10.21 -14.99
N SER A 214 3.56 -11.17 -14.74
CA SER A 214 5.00 -10.94 -14.58
C SER A 214 5.67 -10.49 -15.90
N LEU A 215 4.91 -9.90 -16.84
CA LEU A 215 5.49 -9.03 -17.84
C LEU A 215 6.16 -7.93 -17.02
N LEU A 216 7.43 -8.19 -16.69
CA LEU A 216 8.38 -7.23 -16.15
C LEU A 216 8.01 -5.92 -16.80
N VAL A 217 7.61 -4.94 -15.99
CA VAL A 217 7.35 -3.59 -16.46
C VAL A 217 8.61 -3.17 -17.21
N ASP A 218 8.58 -3.34 -18.53
CA ASP A 218 9.74 -3.28 -19.39
C ASP A 218 9.63 -2.05 -20.27
N LYS A 219 10.78 -1.46 -20.58
CA LYS A 219 10.81 -0.27 -21.43
C LYS A 219 10.66 -0.63 -22.90
N GLY A 220 10.73 -1.92 -23.26
CA GLY A 220 10.80 -2.38 -24.64
C GLY A 220 11.92 -1.67 -25.37
N ASN A 221 11.61 -1.16 -26.56
CA ASN A 221 12.56 -0.40 -27.38
C ASN A 221 12.67 1.09 -26.99
N HIS A 222 12.10 1.51 -25.86
CA HIS A 222 12.12 2.91 -25.44
C HIS A 222 13.19 3.19 -24.38
N ARG A 223 13.74 4.40 -24.40
CA ARG A 223 14.74 4.85 -23.42
C ARG A 223 14.16 5.05 -22.00
N HIS A 224 12.88 5.43 -21.92
CA HIS A 224 12.20 5.80 -20.68
C HIS A 224 10.79 5.19 -20.67
N PHE A 225 10.27 4.82 -19.49
CA PHE A 225 8.88 4.37 -19.32
C PHE A 225 7.88 5.42 -19.82
N MET A 226 8.07 6.69 -19.46
CA MET A 226 7.24 7.78 -19.96
C MET A 226 7.20 7.83 -21.49
N ALA A 227 8.32 7.57 -22.18
CA ALA A 227 8.34 7.53 -23.62
C ALA A 227 7.54 6.35 -24.17
N LYS A 228 7.69 5.14 -23.59
CA LYS A 228 6.87 3.97 -23.92
C LYS A 228 5.39 4.27 -23.73
N GLU A 229 4.99 4.69 -22.54
CA GLU A 229 3.59 4.98 -22.17
C GLU A 229 2.96 6.03 -23.09
N ILE A 230 3.71 7.07 -23.49
CA ILE A 230 3.21 8.05 -24.46
C ILE A 230 2.90 7.39 -25.80
N HIS A 231 3.75 6.49 -26.29
CA HIS A 231 3.57 5.83 -27.59
C HIS A 231 2.51 4.72 -27.55
N GLU A 232 2.24 4.15 -26.38
CA GLU A 232 1.20 3.14 -26.17
C GLU A 232 -0.21 3.73 -26.07
N GLN A 233 -0.36 5.06 -25.93
CA GLN A 233 -1.67 5.71 -25.82
C GLN A 233 -2.69 5.29 -26.89
N PRO A 234 -2.37 5.18 -28.20
CA PRO A 234 -3.35 4.77 -29.21
C PRO A 234 -3.94 3.37 -28.94
N GLU A 235 -3.09 2.43 -28.50
CA GLU A 235 -3.50 1.06 -28.17
C GLU A 235 -4.30 1.04 -26.87
N VAL A 236 -3.81 1.69 -25.82
CA VAL A 236 -4.46 1.75 -24.50
C VAL A 236 -5.84 2.41 -24.59
N VAL A 237 -5.96 3.50 -25.36
CA VAL A 237 -7.25 4.14 -25.65
C VAL A 237 -8.18 3.18 -26.40
N GLY A 238 -7.67 2.44 -27.39
CA GLY A 238 -8.44 1.40 -28.09
C GLY A 238 -9.00 0.33 -27.15
N HIS A 239 -8.15 -0.23 -26.29
CA HIS A 239 -8.57 -1.21 -25.27
C HIS A 239 -9.60 -0.63 -24.29
N THR A 240 -9.41 0.62 -23.86
CA THR A 240 -10.33 1.30 -22.95
C THR A 240 -11.69 1.49 -23.60
N LEU A 241 -11.73 1.96 -24.84
CA LEU A 241 -12.98 2.16 -25.57
C LEU A 241 -13.71 0.84 -25.82
N ALA A 242 -12.99 -0.23 -26.18
CA ALA A 242 -13.58 -1.56 -26.36
C ALA A 242 -14.20 -2.13 -25.08
N HIS A 243 -13.76 -1.67 -23.90
CA HIS A 243 -14.34 -2.08 -22.63
C HIS A 243 -15.66 -1.36 -22.30
N TYR A 244 -15.87 -0.15 -22.82
CA TYR A 244 -17.04 0.70 -22.51
C TYR A 244 -18.00 0.91 -23.68
N LEU A 245 -17.66 0.46 -24.89
CA LEU A 245 -18.44 0.65 -26.10
C LEU A 245 -18.75 -0.68 -26.78
N ASP A 246 -20.01 -0.87 -27.14
CA ASP A 246 -20.42 -1.85 -28.13
C ASP A 246 -20.36 -1.18 -29.50
N PHE A 247 -19.22 -1.35 -30.18
CA PHE A 247 -18.98 -0.76 -31.49
C PHE A 247 -19.94 -1.27 -32.57
N ALA A 248 -20.41 -2.52 -32.46
CA ALA A 248 -21.33 -3.09 -33.44
C ALA A 248 -22.72 -2.48 -33.32
N ALA A 249 -23.20 -2.27 -32.08
CA ALA A 249 -24.48 -1.64 -31.81
C ALA A 249 -24.41 -0.10 -31.75
N GLY A 250 -23.21 0.50 -31.79
CA GLY A 250 -23.01 1.95 -31.76
C GLY A 250 -23.49 2.60 -30.45
N ARG A 251 -23.37 1.89 -29.32
CA ARG A 251 -23.85 2.35 -28.00
C ARG A 251 -22.80 2.14 -26.92
N CYS A 252 -22.94 2.89 -25.82
CA CYS A 252 -22.18 2.60 -24.62
C CYS A 252 -22.64 1.27 -24.02
N ALA A 253 -21.69 0.47 -23.56
CA ALA A 253 -21.90 -0.77 -22.84
C ALA A 253 -21.02 -0.71 -21.58
N LEU A 254 -21.62 -0.29 -20.46
CA LEU A 254 -20.91 -0.29 -19.19
C LEU A 254 -20.63 -1.75 -18.77
N PRO A 255 -19.46 -2.03 -18.17
CA PRO A 255 -19.15 -3.35 -17.62
C PRO A 255 -20.19 -3.85 -16.63
N ASP A 256 -20.35 -5.17 -16.57
CA ASP A 256 -21.25 -5.85 -15.62
C ASP A 256 -20.92 -5.43 -14.17
N GLY A 257 -21.97 -5.15 -13.40
CA GLY A 257 -21.84 -4.67 -12.01
C GLY A 257 -21.78 -3.15 -11.85
N ILE A 258 -21.63 -2.39 -12.94
CA ILE A 258 -21.77 -0.92 -12.92
C ILE A 258 -23.23 -0.57 -13.25
N ASP A 259 -24.06 -0.54 -12.21
CA ASP A 259 -25.45 -0.07 -12.30
C ASP A 259 -25.52 1.39 -11.84
N ILE A 260 -25.39 2.35 -12.76
CA ILE A 260 -25.49 3.78 -12.46
C ILE A 260 -26.51 4.41 -13.42
N ASP A 261 -27.64 4.84 -12.86
CA ASP A 261 -28.60 5.68 -13.57
C ASP A 261 -28.16 7.15 -13.50
N PHE A 262 -27.40 7.60 -14.50
CA PHE A 262 -26.97 8.99 -14.61
C PHE A 262 -28.13 9.97 -14.83
N ALA A 263 -29.27 9.52 -15.38
CA ALA A 263 -30.41 10.39 -15.64
C ALA A 263 -31.18 10.74 -14.36
N GLY A 264 -31.12 9.87 -13.34
CA GLY A 264 -31.72 10.08 -12.03
C GLY A 264 -30.87 10.91 -11.05
N LEU A 265 -29.65 11.32 -11.45
CA LEU A 265 -28.74 12.06 -10.58
C LEU A 265 -29.05 13.56 -10.58
N ASP A 266 -29.05 14.16 -9.39
CA ASP A 266 -29.17 15.61 -9.23
C ASP A 266 -27.81 16.31 -9.40
N ARG A 267 -26.73 15.61 -9.06
CA ARG A 267 -25.37 16.17 -9.01
C ARG A 267 -24.29 15.08 -9.04
N LEU A 268 -23.17 15.40 -9.68
CA LEU A 268 -21.95 14.60 -9.64
C LEU A 268 -20.88 15.32 -8.82
N SER A 269 -20.20 14.60 -7.92
CA SER A 269 -19.03 15.09 -7.21
C SER A 269 -17.81 14.27 -7.61
N ILE A 270 -16.77 14.90 -8.14
CA ILE A 270 -15.54 14.23 -8.57
C ILE A 270 -14.40 14.63 -7.64
N THR A 271 -13.63 13.66 -7.15
CA THR A 271 -12.43 13.93 -6.33
C THR A 271 -11.23 13.18 -6.86
N ALA A 272 -10.10 13.89 -6.96
CA ALA A 272 -8.84 13.32 -7.41
C ALA A 272 -7.65 14.19 -6.99
N CYS A 273 -6.43 13.71 -7.23
CA CYS A 273 -5.19 14.47 -7.03
C CYS A 273 -4.38 14.58 -8.33
N GLY A 274 -3.64 15.67 -8.51
CA GLY A 274 -2.68 15.84 -9.61
C GLY A 274 -3.29 15.65 -11.01
N THR A 275 -2.67 14.82 -11.84
CA THR A 275 -3.12 14.61 -13.23
C THR A 275 -4.53 14.02 -13.33
N ALA A 276 -4.95 13.19 -12.38
CA ALA A 276 -6.30 12.65 -12.34
C ALA A 276 -7.37 13.74 -12.11
N TYR A 277 -7.03 14.78 -11.35
CA TYR A 277 -7.89 15.96 -11.18
C TYR A 277 -8.06 16.73 -12.50
N TYR A 278 -7.00 16.87 -13.31
CA TYR A 278 -7.13 17.50 -14.63
C TYR A 278 -8.03 16.70 -15.59
N ALA A 279 -7.97 15.36 -15.56
CA ALA A 279 -8.90 14.53 -16.32
C ALA A 279 -10.36 14.76 -15.87
N GLY A 280 -10.58 14.88 -14.56
CA GLY A 280 -11.88 15.23 -13.99
C GLY A 280 -12.38 16.60 -14.47
N LEU A 281 -11.51 17.62 -14.55
CA LEU A 281 -11.88 18.95 -15.05
C LEU A 281 -12.38 18.88 -16.51
N VAL A 282 -11.74 18.07 -17.35
CA VAL A 282 -12.21 17.84 -18.73
C VAL A 282 -13.57 17.16 -18.72
N SER A 283 -13.75 16.12 -17.89
CA SER A 283 -15.03 15.39 -17.80
C SER A 283 -16.19 16.28 -17.35
N LYS A 284 -15.95 17.25 -16.47
CA LYS A 284 -16.95 18.24 -16.02
C LYS A 284 -17.57 18.98 -17.20
N TYR A 285 -16.76 19.45 -18.16
CA TYR A 285 -17.29 20.10 -19.36
C TYR A 285 -18.20 19.16 -20.16
N TRP A 286 -17.87 17.87 -20.25
CA TRP A 286 -18.68 16.91 -21.01
C TRP A 286 -20.01 16.60 -20.31
N PHE A 287 -19.99 16.33 -19.00
CA PHE A 287 -21.22 16.09 -18.24
C PHE A 287 -22.16 17.30 -18.27
N GLU A 288 -21.67 18.51 -18.03
CA GLU A 288 -22.51 19.70 -18.02
C GLU A 288 -23.01 20.09 -19.42
N ARG A 289 -22.18 19.89 -20.45
CA ARG A 289 -22.55 20.23 -21.84
C ARG A 289 -23.53 19.24 -22.44
N PHE A 290 -23.25 17.94 -22.32
CA PHE A 290 -23.99 16.90 -23.04
C PHE A 290 -25.09 16.26 -22.19
N ALA A 291 -24.80 15.94 -20.93
CA ALA A 291 -25.76 15.30 -20.03
C ALA A 291 -26.60 16.32 -19.23
N ARG A 292 -26.21 17.60 -19.24
CA ARG A 292 -26.84 18.67 -18.43
C ARG A 292 -26.82 18.37 -16.92
N LEU A 293 -25.88 17.53 -16.49
CA LEU A 293 -25.71 17.13 -15.10
C LEU A 293 -24.71 18.09 -14.41
N PRO A 294 -25.10 18.79 -13.32
CA PRO A 294 -24.18 19.63 -12.57
C PRO A 294 -23.03 18.82 -11.98
N VAL A 295 -21.79 19.32 -12.12
CA VAL A 295 -20.60 18.64 -11.61
C VAL A 295 -19.78 19.56 -10.70
N ASP A 296 -19.55 19.10 -9.48
CA ASP A 296 -18.51 19.65 -8.59
C ASP A 296 -17.26 18.80 -8.71
N ILE A 297 -16.09 19.43 -8.72
CA ILE A 297 -14.82 18.73 -8.74
C ILE A 297 -13.82 19.40 -7.81
N ASP A 298 -13.16 18.57 -7.01
CA ASP A 298 -12.27 19.02 -5.95
C ASP A 298 -10.95 18.26 -5.92
N ILE A 299 -9.94 18.98 -5.45
CA ILE A 299 -8.71 18.34 -4.99
C ILE A 299 -9.09 17.51 -3.77
N ALA A 300 -8.78 16.21 -3.80
CA ALA A 300 -9.26 15.25 -2.80
C ALA A 300 -8.82 15.60 -1.37
N SER A 301 -7.68 16.29 -1.20
CA SER A 301 -7.21 16.76 0.11
C SER A 301 -8.17 17.77 0.74
N GLU A 302 -8.84 18.62 -0.05
CA GLU A 302 -9.75 19.65 0.46
C GLU A 302 -11.18 19.15 0.67
N PHE A 303 -11.60 18.18 -0.14
CA PHE A 303 -12.98 17.72 -0.20
C PHE A 303 -13.50 17.21 1.16
N ARG A 304 -12.72 16.36 1.84
CA ARG A 304 -13.13 15.78 3.13
C ARG A 304 -13.13 16.82 4.26
N TYR A 305 -12.17 17.75 4.26
CA TYR A 305 -11.97 18.68 5.38
C TYR A 305 -12.94 19.85 5.37
N ARG A 306 -13.57 20.15 4.22
CA ARG A 306 -14.62 21.16 4.13
C ARG A 306 -16.02 20.61 4.35
N GLU A 307 -16.15 19.29 4.55
CA GLU A 307 -17.43 18.59 4.71
C GLU A 307 -18.40 18.94 3.57
N GLN A 308 -17.99 18.69 2.32
CA GLN A 308 -18.79 19.02 1.14
C GLN A 308 -20.21 18.42 1.28
N PRO A 309 -21.27 19.24 1.23
CA PRO A 309 -22.63 18.73 1.30
C PRO A 309 -22.95 17.81 0.11
N LEU A 310 -23.37 16.58 0.41
CA LEU A 310 -23.73 15.57 -0.59
C LEU A 310 -25.25 15.44 -0.70
N THR A 311 -25.77 15.48 -1.92
CA THR A 311 -27.19 15.27 -2.18
C THR A 311 -27.54 13.78 -2.15
N PRO A 312 -28.69 13.34 -1.62
CA PRO A 312 -29.06 11.91 -1.58
C PRO A 312 -29.17 11.22 -2.94
N LYS A 313 -29.49 11.98 -4.00
CA LYS A 313 -29.50 11.50 -5.39
C LYS A 313 -28.22 11.88 -6.14
N GLY A 314 -27.11 11.99 -5.42
CA GLY A 314 -25.81 12.30 -6.01
C GLY A 314 -25.00 11.04 -6.31
N LEU A 315 -23.92 11.24 -7.06
CA LEU A 315 -22.88 10.25 -7.26
C LEU A 315 -21.53 10.88 -6.94
N SER A 316 -20.72 10.20 -6.14
CA SER A 316 -19.32 10.57 -5.95
C SER A 316 -18.44 9.69 -6.83
N ILE A 317 -17.65 10.28 -7.71
CA ILE A 317 -16.63 9.60 -8.51
C ILE A 317 -15.25 9.93 -7.96
N VAL A 318 -14.48 8.91 -7.63
CA VAL A 318 -13.05 9.06 -7.34
C VAL A 318 -12.21 8.61 -8.52
N VAL A 319 -11.17 9.37 -8.87
CA VAL A 319 -10.28 9.04 -9.99
C VAL A 319 -8.86 8.90 -9.46
N SER A 320 -8.26 7.72 -9.62
CA SER A 320 -6.89 7.46 -9.20
C SER A 320 -6.26 6.40 -10.08
N GLN A 321 -5.13 6.71 -10.71
CA GLN A 321 -4.39 5.71 -11.50
C GLN A 321 -3.97 4.52 -10.63
N SER A 322 -3.42 4.78 -9.45
CA SER A 322 -2.88 3.74 -8.58
C SER A 322 -3.92 3.06 -7.69
N GLY A 323 -5.12 3.64 -7.53
CA GLY A 323 -6.11 3.20 -6.52
C GLY A 323 -5.67 3.41 -5.06
N GLU A 324 -4.43 3.84 -4.81
CA GLU A 324 -3.80 3.91 -3.49
C GLU A 324 -3.60 5.37 -3.00
N THR A 325 -4.01 6.37 -3.78
CA THR A 325 -3.80 7.78 -3.40
C THR A 325 -4.57 8.11 -2.11
N ALA A 326 -3.84 8.34 -1.00
CA ALA A 326 -4.42 8.44 0.34
C ALA A 326 -5.58 9.44 0.45
N ASP A 327 -5.43 10.65 -0.08
CA ASP A 327 -6.50 11.66 -0.03
C ASP A 327 -7.72 11.30 -0.88
N THR A 328 -7.50 10.62 -2.01
CA THR A 328 -8.59 10.11 -2.85
C THR A 328 -9.32 8.96 -2.17
N LEU A 329 -8.59 8.03 -1.53
CA LEU A 329 -9.18 6.94 -0.74
C LEU A 329 -9.99 7.46 0.45
N ALA A 330 -9.47 8.47 1.15
CA ALA A 330 -10.19 9.11 2.24
C ALA A 330 -11.44 9.85 1.77
N SER A 331 -11.41 10.51 0.60
CA SER A 331 -12.61 11.12 0.00
C SER A 331 -13.68 10.07 -0.34
N LEU A 332 -13.28 8.91 -0.84
CA LEU A 332 -14.17 7.76 -1.05
C LEU A 332 -14.80 7.29 0.27
N ARG A 333 -13.98 7.13 1.33
CA ARG A 333 -14.45 6.70 2.65
C ARG A 333 -15.44 7.71 3.25
N TYR A 334 -15.15 9.01 3.15
CA TYR A 334 -16.03 10.09 3.57
C TYR A 334 -17.37 10.05 2.83
N ALA A 335 -17.37 10.03 1.49
CA ALA A 335 -18.59 9.99 0.70
C ALA A 335 -19.46 8.76 1.02
N ARG A 336 -18.84 7.59 1.22
CA ARG A 336 -19.54 6.37 1.66
C ARG A 336 -20.13 6.52 3.07
N GLY A 337 -19.39 7.14 4.00
CA GLY A 337 -19.87 7.43 5.36
C GLY A 337 -21.10 8.33 5.39
N GLU A 338 -21.19 9.28 4.45
CA GLU A 338 -22.35 10.15 4.23
C GLU A 338 -23.50 9.47 3.45
N GLY A 339 -23.39 8.17 3.17
CA GLY A 339 -24.42 7.39 2.47
C GLY A 339 -24.49 7.64 0.97
N GLN A 340 -23.52 8.32 0.38
CA GLN A 340 -23.50 8.60 -1.06
C GLN A 340 -23.16 7.35 -1.86
N LYS A 341 -23.75 7.20 -3.05
CA LYS A 341 -23.30 6.21 -4.02
C LYS A 341 -21.92 6.59 -4.53
N VAL A 342 -20.98 5.64 -4.54
CA VAL A 342 -19.59 5.90 -4.96
C VAL A 342 -19.21 5.02 -6.16
N ALA A 343 -18.54 5.62 -7.14
CA ALA A 343 -17.85 4.93 -8.22
C ALA A 343 -16.36 5.29 -8.22
N ALA A 344 -15.52 4.36 -8.66
CA ALA A 344 -14.08 4.57 -8.76
C ALA A 344 -13.61 4.29 -10.18
N ILE A 345 -12.82 5.21 -10.73
CA ILE A 345 -12.11 5.04 -12.00
C ILE A 345 -10.63 4.81 -11.65
N VAL A 346 -10.18 3.57 -11.85
CA VAL A 346 -8.85 3.08 -11.46
C VAL A 346 -8.16 2.35 -12.61
N ASN A 347 -6.83 2.24 -12.52
CA ASN A 347 -6.00 1.50 -13.47
C ASN A 347 -5.07 0.55 -12.70
N VAL A 348 -5.68 -0.38 -11.94
CA VAL A 348 -5.05 -1.34 -11.02
C VAL A 348 -5.22 -2.77 -11.47
#